data_AF-A0A1M7AFC6-F1
#
_entry.id   AF-A0A1M7AFC6-F1
#
_cell.length_a   1.000
_cell.length_b   1.000
_cell.length_c   1.000
_cell.angle_alpha   90.00
_cell.angle_beta   90.00
_cell.angle_gamma   90.00
#
_symmetry.space_group_name_H-M   'P 1'
#
loop_
_entity.id
_entity.type
_entity.pdbx_description
1 polymer ?
#
loop_
_entity_poly.entity_id
_entity_poly.type
_entity_poly.pdbx_seq_one_letter_code
_entity_poly.pdbx_strand_id
1 'polypeptide(L)'
;MDEGKSIVIDLSKGQLGADTANVLGGVLLASIVNAAFSRADLAAKERRPFILYCDEFHHFSTAVFADALSECRKYGLGVVLAQQYTTQTDKAVLEAIFGNVGTILALRLGALDAPMIARQLLGVSLEQLIMQPNHRAFVQLMVQGRKYVPFSADLHPPRGAHQRS
;
A
#
# COMPACT_ATOMS: atom_id res chain seq x y z
N MET A 1 3.41 -17.92 7.54
CA MET A 1 3.62 -16.60 8.18
C MET A 1 4.50 -16.74 9.41
N ASP A 2 4.19 -17.68 10.30
CA ASP A 2 4.88 -17.88 11.58
C ASP A 2 6.34 -18.31 11.43
N GLU A 3 6.63 -19.16 10.44
CA GLU A 3 8.00 -19.56 10.08
C GLU A 3 8.83 -18.41 9.48
N GLY A 4 8.20 -17.29 9.10
CA GLY A 4 8.86 -16.14 8.47
C GLY A 4 9.40 -16.37 7.06
N LYS A 5 8.87 -17.37 6.36
CA LYS A 5 9.13 -17.57 4.93
C LYS A 5 8.60 -16.40 4.12
N SER A 6 9.36 -15.99 3.11
CA SER A 6 8.93 -15.00 2.13
C SER A 6 8.22 -15.69 0.97
N ILE A 7 7.20 -15.06 0.42
CA ILE A 7 6.44 -15.56 -0.74
C ILE A 7 6.37 -14.41 -1.75
N VAL A 8 6.69 -14.72 -3.00
CA VAL A 8 6.51 -13.81 -4.13
C VAL A 8 5.50 -14.45 -5.07
N ILE A 9 4.47 -13.71 -5.43
CA ILE A 9 3.37 -14.20 -6.27
C ILE A 9 3.32 -13.31 -7.50
N ASP A 10 3.62 -13.90 -8.65
CA ASP A 10 3.46 -13.22 -9.94
C ASP A 10 2.03 -13.45 -10.45
N LEU A 11 1.25 -12.37 -10.50
CA LEU A 11 -0.11 -12.34 -11.04
C LEU A 11 -0.16 -11.62 -12.40
N SER A 12 0.90 -11.72 -13.19
CA SER A 12 0.99 -11.11 -14.52
C SER A 12 -0.20 -11.50 -15.40
N LYS A 13 -1.05 -10.50 -15.69
CA LYS A 13 -2.25 -10.65 -16.51
C LYS A 13 -1.95 -11.12 -17.93
N GLY A 14 -0.74 -10.83 -18.44
CA GLY A 14 -0.31 -11.28 -19.76
C GLY A 14 -0.14 -12.79 -19.86
N GLN A 15 0.13 -13.49 -18.75
CA GLN A 15 0.30 -14.94 -18.72
C GLN A 15 -0.97 -15.65 -18.24
N LEU A 16 -1.61 -15.12 -17.19
CA LEU A 16 -2.75 -15.78 -16.53
C LEU A 16 -4.11 -15.37 -17.10
N GLY A 17 -4.18 -14.26 -17.84
CA GLY A 17 -5.44 -13.59 -18.14
C GLY A 17 -5.91 -12.72 -16.97
N ALA A 18 -6.60 -11.63 -17.29
CA ALA A 18 -6.99 -10.62 -16.30
C ALA A 18 -7.93 -11.17 -15.23
N ASP A 19 -8.97 -11.90 -15.63
CA ASP A 19 -10.00 -12.40 -14.70
C ASP A 19 -9.43 -13.46 -13.75
N THR A 20 -8.65 -14.40 -14.29
CA THR A 20 -7.98 -15.43 -13.49
C THR A 20 -6.98 -14.83 -12.51
N ALA A 21 -6.17 -13.86 -12.95
CA ALA A 21 -5.25 -13.14 -12.06
C ALA A 21 -6.00 -12.43 -10.92
N ASN A 22 -7.12 -11.76 -11.24
CA ASN A 22 -7.95 -11.07 -10.25
C ASN A 22 -8.55 -12.04 -9.22
N VAL A 23 -9.13 -13.16 -9.67
CA VAL A 23 -9.72 -14.18 -8.79
C VAL A 23 -8.65 -14.80 -7.90
N LEU A 24 -7.51 -15.23 -8.48
CA LEU A 24 -6.42 -15.82 -7.72
C LEU A 24 -5.87 -14.84 -6.67
N GLY A 25 -5.62 -13.59 -7.07
CA GLY A 25 -5.14 -12.57 -6.14
C GLY A 25 -6.12 -12.29 -5.00
N GLY A 26 -7.42 -12.25 -5.29
CA GLY A 26 -8.45 -12.10 -4.25
C GLY A 26 -8.46 -13.26 -3.25
N VAL A 27 -8.39 -14.51 -3.73
CA VAL A 27 -8.35 -15.70 -2.86
C VAL A 27 -7.07 -15.72 -2.02
N LEU A 28 -5.93 -15.37 -2.61
CA LEU A 28 -4.65 -15.29 -1.91
C LEU A 28 -4.66 -14.20 -0.83
N LEU A 29 -5.17 -13.02 -1.16
CA LEU A 29 -5.32 -11.90 -0.23
C LEU A 29 -6.20 -12.30 0.96
N ALA A 30 -7.37 -12.90 0.69
CA ALA A 30 -8.26 -13.40 1.73
C ALA A 30 -7.58 -14.47 2.61
N SER A 31 -6.81 -15.37 2.00
CA SER A 31 -6.07 -16.40 2.73
C SER A 31 -5.00 -15.80 3.65
N ILE A 32 -4.28 -14.77 3.19
CA ILE A 32 -3.27 -14.07 3.99
C ILE A 32 -3.92 -13.30 5.15
N VAL A 33 -5.04 -12.62 4.91
CA VAL A 33 -5.81 -11.92 5.95
C VAL A 33 -6.33 -12.92 7.00
N ASN A 34 -6.91 -14.04 6.57
CA ASN A 34 -7.38 -15.08 7.48
C ASN A 34 -6.24 -15.70 8.30
N ALA A 35 -5.08 -15.93 7.68
CA ALA A 35 -3.88 -16.39 8.39
C ALA A 35 -3.34 -15.34 9.38
N ALA A 36 -3.57 -14.05 9.13
CA ALA A 36 -3.28 -13.03 10.13
C ALA A 36 -4.27 -13.14 11.30
N PHE A 37 -5.58 -13.20 11.03
CA PHE A 37 -6.61 -13.31 12.07
C PHE A 37 -6.51 -14.57 12.92
N SER A 38 -6.06 -15.70 12.37
CA SER A 38 -5.82 -16.93 13.15
C SER A 38 -4.74 -16.78 14.22
N ARG A 39 -3.96 -15.69 14.21
CA ARG A 39 -2.98 -15.36 15.27
C ARG A 39 -3.61 -14.61 16.45
N ALA A 40 -4.95 -14.53 16.52
CA ALA A 40 -5.69 -13.92 17.62
C ALA A 40 -5.30 -14.51 18.98
N ASP A 41 -5.07 -15.82 19.04
CA ASP A 41 -4.77 -16.56 20.27
C ASP A 41 -3.31 -16.40 20.75
N LEU A 42 -2.42 -15.87 19.90
CA LEU A 42 -1.03 -15.59 20.27
C LEU A 42 -0.94 -14.25 21.01
N ALA A 43 -0.10 -14.13 22.03
CA ALA A 43 0.15 -12.84 22.66
C ALA A 43 0.85 -11.90 21.65
N ALA A 44 0.60 -10.58 21.74
CA ALA A 44 1.14 -9.62 20.77
C ALA A 44 2.67 -9.68 20.60
N LYS A 45 3.41 -10.03 21.66
CA LYS A 45 4.88 -10.21 21.65
C LYS A 45 5.36 -11.46 20.90
N GLU A 46 4.50 -12.45 20.72
CA GLU A 46 4.79 -13.73 20.05
C GLU A 46 4.44 -13.67 18.55
N ARG A 47 3.65 -12.67 18.15
CA ARG A 47 3.25 -12.45 16.76
C ARG A 47 4.43 -11.94 15.96
N ARG A 48 5.05 -12.84 15.19
CA ARG A 48 6.12 -12.47 14.25
C ARG A 48 5.59 -11.45 13.22
N PRO A 49 6.26 -10.30 13.04
CA PRO A 49 5.87 -9.34 12.01
C PRO A 49 5.97 -9.96 10.62
N PHE A 50 4.92 -9.77 9.82
CA PHE A 50 4.87 -10.13 8.41
C PHE A 50 4.39 -8.93 7.62
N ILE A 51 5.00 -8.64 6.46
CA ILE A 51 4.63 -7.48 5.65
C ILE A 51 4.11 -7.96 4.31
N LEU A 52 2.88 -7.58 3.99
CA LEU A 52 2.26 -7.80 2.69
C LEU A 52 2.48 -6.56 1.82
N TYR A 53 3.13 -6.74 0.68
CA TYR A 53 3.23 -5.74 -0.37
C TYR A 53 2.21 -6.09 -1.45
N CYS A 54 1.29 -5.18 -1.73
CA CYS A 54 0.27 -5.36 -2.76
C CYS A 54 0.43 -4.24 -3.79
N ASP A 55 0.96 -4.62 -4.95
CA ASP A 55 1.01 -3.74 -6.12
C ASP A 55 -0.31 -3.84 -6.89
N GLU A 56 -0.70 -2.73 -7.53
CA GLU A 56 -1.99 -2.57 -8.20
C GLU A 56 -3.19 -3.03 -7.36
N PHE A 57 -3.22 -2.62 -6.09
CA PHE A 57 -4.21 -3.06 -5.09
C PHE A 57 -5.66 -2.92 -5.54
N HIS A 58 -5.97 -1.95 -6.39
CA HIS A 58 -7.30 -1.68 -6.92
C HIS A 58 -7.93 -2.89 -7.66
N HIS A 59 -7.12 -3.85 -8.14
CA HIS A 59 -7.62 -5.08 -8.75
C HIS A 59 -8.29 -6.05 -7.77
N PHE A 60 -7.99 -5.93 -6.48
CA PHE A 60 -8.43 -6.86 -5.44
C PHE A 60 -9.23 -6.14 -4.34
N SER A 61 -9.50 -4.85 -4.52
CA SER A 61 -9.99 -3.99 -3.46
C SER A 61 -11.51 -4.01 -3.34
N THR A 62 -12.01 -4.47 -2.20
CA THR A 62 -13.37 -4.20 -1.73
C THR A 62 -13.29 -3.39 -0.43
N ALA A 63 -14.36 -2.68 -0.06
CA ALA A 63 -14.39 -1.92 1.19
C ALA A 63 -14.10 -2.82 2.40
N VAL A 64 -14.69 -4.02 2.41
CA VAL A 64 -14.46 -5.04 3.45
C VAL A 64 -12.99 -5.45 3.55
N PHE A 65 -12.30 -5.63 2.41
CA PHE A 65 -10.89 -5.98 2.43
C PHE A 65 -10.01 -4.81 2.87
N ALA A 66 -10.33 -3.58 2.50
CA ALA A 66 -9.59 -2.41 2.96
C ALA A 66 -9.65 -2.24 4.49
N ASP A 67 -10.84 -2.42 5.07
CA ASP A 67 -11.00 -2.39 6.52
C ASP A 67 -10.27 -3.57 7.18
N ALA A 68 -10.44 -4.79 6.67
CA ALA A 68 -9.76 -5.97 7.22
C ALA A 68 -8.23 -5.84 7.21
N LEU A 69 -7.66 -5.37 6.09
CA LEU A 69 -6.21 -5.15 5.95
C LEU A 69 -5.70 -4.06 6.91
N SER A 70 -6.53 -3.07 7.20
CA SER A 70 -6.22 -2.02 8.16
C SER A 70 -6.17 -2.54 9.60
N GLU A 71 -7.01 -3.52 9.93
CA GLU A 71 -7.02 -4.16 11.25
C GLU A 71 -5.94 -5.23 11.45
N CYS A 72 -5.44 -5.81 10.35
CA CYS A 72 -4.43 -6.87 10.33
C CYS A 72 -3.15 -6.53 11.11
N ARG A 73 -2.84 -5.24 11.29
CA ARG A 73 -1.72 -4.78 12.12
C ARG A 73 -1.79 -5.30 13.55
N LYS A 74 -3.00 -5.37 14.14
CA LYS A 74 -3.21 -5.92 15.50
C LYS A 74 -2.68 -7.35 15.59
N TYR A 75 -2.74 -8.08 14.49
CA TYR A 75 -2.35 -9.48 14.40
C TYR A 75 -0.91 -9.69 13.93
N GLY A 76 -0.12 -8.62 13.77
CA GLY A 76 1.28 -8.72 13.32
C GLY A 76 1.44 -8.80 11.80
N LEU A 77 0.42 -8.40 11.02
CA LEU A 77 0.51 -8.21 9.57
C LEU A 77 0.53 -6.72 9.24
N GLY A 78 1.65 -6.21 8.75
CA GLY A 78 1.74 -4.89 8.14
C GLY A 78 1.40 -4.97 6.65
N VAL A 79 0.83 -3.90 6.11
CA VAL A 79 0.40 -3.85 4.71
C VAL A 79 0.99 -2.62 4.03
N VAL A 80 1.50 -2.80 2.82
CA VAL A 80 1.98 -1.74 1.93
C VAL A 80 1.17 -1.86 0.64
N LEU A 81 0.40 -0.82 0.34
CA LEU A 81 -0.45 -0.76 -0.85
C LEU A 81 0.14 0.23 -1.85
N ALA A 82 0.32 -0.21 -3.09
CA ALA A 82 0.75 0.64 -4.19
C ALA A 82 -0.35 0.70 -5.26
N GLN A 83 -0.56 1.90 -5.81
CA GLN A 83 -1.45 2.16 -6.94
C GLN A 83 -0.95 3.40 -7.69
N GLN A 84 -1.20 3.44 -9.00
CA GLN A 84 -0.82 4.58 -9.83
C GLN A 84 -1.89 5.68 -9.86
N TYR A 85 -3.17 5.27 -9.86
CA TYR A 85 -4.30 6.18 -10.02
C TYR A 85 -5.32 5.93 -8.91
N THR A 86 -5.68 6.99 -8.17
CA THR A 86 -6.73 6.90 -7.17
C THR A 86 -8.09 6.65 -7.81
N THR A 87 -8.30 7.10 -9.05
CA THR A 87 -9.55 6.93 -9.79
C THR A 87 -9.90 5.49 -10.14
N GLN A 88 -8.95 4.56 -10.06
CA GLN A 88 -9.19 3.12 -10.28
C GLN A 88 -9.78 2.42 -9.05
N THR A 89 -9.77 3.10 -7.90
CA THR A 89 -10.26 2.57 -6.63
C THR A 89 -11.53 3.30 -6.22
N ASP A 90 -12.54 2.55 -5.76
CA ASP A 90 -13.76 3.14 -5.24
C ASP A 90 -13.48 4.12 -4.10
N LYS A 91 -14.19 5.25 -4.09
CA LYS A 91 -13.97 6.32 -3.10
C LYS A 91 -14.09 5.81 -1.66
N ALA A 92 -15.05 4.94 -1.38
CA ALA A 92 -15.25 4.36 -0.04
C ALA A 92 -14.04 3.51 0.41
N VAL A 93 -13.41 2.78 -0.52
CA VAL A 93 -12.21 1.98 -0.26
C VAL A 93 -11.02 2.91 0.04
N LEU A 94 -10.85 3.98 -0.74
CA LEU A 94 -9.81 4.97 -0.48
C LEU A 94 -9.98 5.65 0.88
N GLU A 95 -11.21 6.03 1.23
CA GLU A 95 -11.52 6.63 2.53
C GLU A 95 -11.19 5.68 3.68
N ALA A 96 -11.55 4.39 3.57
CA ALA A 96 -11.18 3.35 4.53
C ALA A 96 -9.65 3.23 4.68
N ILE A 97 -8.92 3.23 3.56
CA ILE A 97 -7.45 3.19 3.57
C ILE A 97 -6.89 4.42 4.25
N PHE A 98 -7.25 5.62 3.81
CA PHE A 98 -6.71 6.87 4.36
C PHE A 98 -7.04 7.07 5.85
N GLY A 99 -8.18 6.53 6.31
CA GLY A 99 -8.55 6.53 7.73
C GLY A 99 -7.61 5.69 8.61
N ASN A 100 -6.95 4.69 8.03
CA ASN A 100 -6.20 3.68 8.78
C ASN A 100 -4.69 3.65 8.50
N VAL A 101 -4.23 4.18 7.37
CA VAL A 101 -2.80 4.21 7.05
C VAL A 101 -2.07 5.24 7.91
N GLY A 102 -1.04 4.78 8.61
CA GLY A 102 -0.15 5.65 9.38
C GLY A 102 0.91 6.35 8.52
N THR A 103 1.24 5.77 7.37
CA THR A 103 2.29 6.27 6.48
C THR A 103 1.76 6.44 5.08
N ILE A 104 2.05 7.59 4.47
CA ILE A 104 1.77 7.89 3.07
C ILE A 104 3.08 8.26 2.40
N LEU A 105 3.35 7.66 1.24
CA LEU A 105 4.46 7.99 0.36
C LEU A 105 3.88 8.36 -1.00
N ALA A 106 4.05 9.62 -1.38
CA ALA A 106 3.54 10.17 -2.63
C ALA A 106 4.69 10.50 -3.58
N LEU A 107 4.85 9.68 -4.62
CA LEU A 107 5.68 9.98 -5.78
C LEU A 107 5.03 11.05 -6.65
N ARG A 108 5.63 11.37 -7.80
CA ARG A 108 5.04 12.30 -8.77
C ARG A 108 3.62 11.87 -9.13
N LEU A 109 2.66 12.77 -8.94
CA LEU A 109 1.24 12.53 -9.19
C LEU A 109 0.75 13.27 -10.44
N GLY A 110 -0.34 12.77 -11.02
CA GLY A 110 -1.12 13.51 -12.00
C GLY A 110 -1.99 14.59 -11.36
N ALA A 111 -2.48 15.53 -12.17
CA ALA A 111 -3.34 16.63 -11.72
C ALA A 111 -4.67 16.15 -11.11
N LEU A 112 -5.14 14.95 -11.46
CA LEU A 112 -6.37 14.38 -10.93
C LEU A 112 -6.19 13.80 -9.51
N ASP A 113 -5.04 13.20 -9.22
CA ASP A 113 -4.77 12.54 -7.95
C ASP A 113 -4.20 13.50 -6.89
N ALA A 114 -3.43 14.51 -7.33
CA ALA A 114 -2.74 15.43 -6.44
C ALA A 114 -3.67 16.13 -5.41
N PRO A 115 -4.88 16.59 -5.75
CA PRO A 115 -5.79 17.21 -4.78
C PRO A 115 -6.19 16.28 -3.63
N MET A 116 -6.37 14.99 -3.91
CA MET A 116 -6.74 14.02 -2.89
C MET A 116 -5.58 13.76 -1.93
N ILE A 117 -4.37 13.59 -2.48
CA ILE A 117 -3.18 13.29 -1.68
C ILE A 117 -2.69 14.53 -0.90
N ALA A 118 -2.79 15.73 -1.48
CA ALA A 118 -2.43 16.98 -0.79
C ALA A 118 -3.24 17.20 0.49
N ARG A 119 -4.52 16.80 0.51
CA ARG A 119 -5.34 16.85 1.73
C ARG A 119 -4.81 15.95 2.85
N GLN A 120 -4.13 14.87 2.50
CA GLN A 120 -3.49 13.97 3.47
C GLN A 120 -2.12 14.51 3.90
N LEU A 121 -1.39 15.12 2.98
CA LEU A 121 -0.05 15.68 3.18
C LEU A 121 -0.10 17.19 3.49
N LEU A 122 -0.71 17.55 4.63
CA LEU A 122 -0.84 18.95 5.06
C LEU A 122 0.49 19.71 4.96
N GLY A 123 0.48 20.83 4.22
CA GLY A 123 1.66 21.67 3.99
C GLY A 123 2.43 21.37 2.70
N VAL A 124 2.04 20.33 1.94
CA VAL A 124 2.58 20.07 0.60
C VAL A 124 1.62 20.62 -0.46
N SER A 125 2.12 21.43 -1.39
CA SER A 125 1.31 22.04 -2.45
C SER A 125 1.03 21.06 -3.60
N LEU A 126 0.00 21.36 -4.41
CA LEU A 126 -0.31 20.57 -5.60
C LEU A 126 0.84 20.60 -6.61
N GLU A 127 1.44 21.77 -6.80
CA GLU A 127 2.57 21.99 -7.68
C GLU A 127 3.76 21.14 -7.24
N GLN A 128 4.03 21.04 -5.95
CA GLN A 128 5.09 20.19 -5.41
C GLN A 128 4.85 18.70 -5.73
N LEU A 129 3.61 18.22 -5.59
CA LEU A 129 3.27 16.83 -5.87
C LEU A 129 3.34 16.48 -7.36
N ILE A 130 3.00 17.43 -8.24
CA ILE A 130 2.93 17.23 -9.69
C ILE A 130 4.30 17.43 -10.35
N MET A 131 5.06 18.45 -9.92
CA MET A 131 6.31 18.86 -10.57
C MET A 131 7.57 18.21 -9.97
N GLN A 132 7.45 17.44 -8.89
CA GLN A 132 8.61 16.77 -8.30
C GLN A 132 9.33 15.86 -9.31
N PRO A 133 10.67 15.78 -9.24
CA PRO A 133 11.45 14.92 -10.13
C PRO A 133 11.14 13.43 -9.88
N ASN A 134 11.50 12.60 -10.86
CA ASN A 134 11.49 11.15 -10.68
C ASN A 134 12.37 10.76 -9.48
N HIS A 135 11.96 9.70 -8.77
CA HIS A 135 12.65 9.21 -7.57
C HIS A 135 12.67 10.20 -6.40
N ARG A 136 11.79 11.19 -6.37
CA ARG A 136 11.46 11.94 -5.16
C ARG A 136 10.08 11.55 -4.67
N ALA A 137 9.91 11.51 -3.35
CA ALA A 137 8.63 11.31 -2.71
C ALA A 137 8.39 12.35 -1.60
N PHE A 138 7.14 12.75 -1.41
CA PHE A 138 6.68 13.34 -0.17
C PHE A 138 6.18 12.25 0.76
N VAL A 139 6.60 12.30 2.02
CA VAL A 139 6.35 11.27 3.01
C VAL A 139 5.69 11.89 4.24
N GLN A 140 4.56 11.33 4.65
CA GLN A 140 4.01 11.52 5.98
C GLN A 140 4.20 10.23 6.75
N LEU A 141 4.90 10.30 7.88
CA LEU A 141 5.14 9.14 8.76
C LEU A 141 4.28 9.24 10.02
N MET A 142 3.86 8.08 10.51
CA MET A 142 3.35 7.92 11.87
C MET A 142 4.38 7.15 12.71
N VAL A 143 4.93 7.81 13.72
CA VAL A 143 5.87 7.20 14.67
C VAL A 143 5.26 7.29 16.06
N GLN A 144 5.13 6.14 16.74
CA GLN A 144 4.54 6.05 18.09
C GLN A 144 3.15 6.71 18.19
N GLY A 145 2.32 6.54 17.16
CA GLY A 145 0.95 7.07 17.13
C GLY A 145 0.83 8.57 16.82
N ARG A 146 1.95 9.25 16.52
CA ARG A 146 1.95 10.67 16.14
C ARG A 146 2.31 10.82 14.67
N LYS A 147 1.50 11.60 13.94
CA LYS A 147 1.81 12.02 12.56
C LYS A 147 2.89 13.09 12.60
N TYR A 148 3.94 12.91 11.81
CA TYR A 148 5.00 13.89 11.63
C TYR A 148 4.63 14.85 10.49
N VAL A 149 5.24 16.04 10.53
CA VAL A 149 5.14 17.01 9.43
C VAL A 149 5.65 16.32 8.15
N PRO A 150 4.90 16.39 7.04
CA PRO A 150 5.35 15.81 5.78
C PRO A 150 6.71 16.38 5.36
N PHE A 151 7.58 15.51 4.84
CA PHE A 151 8.90 15.89 4.34
C PHE A 151 9.17 15.18 3.02
N SER A 152 10.09 15.72 2.22
CA SER A 152 10.52 15.09 0.98
C SER A 152 11.72 14.16 1.21
N ALA A 153 11.76 13.05 0.50
CA ALA A 153 12.88 12.12 0.49
C ALA A 153 13.25 11.73 -0.94
N ASP A 154 14.56 11.61 -1.21
CA ASP A 154 15.07 11.07 -2.47
C ASP A 154 15.20 9.54 -2.35
N LEU A 155 14.70 8.84 -3.37
CA LEU A 155 14.70 7.40 -3.48
C LEU A 155 15.82 6.94 -4.41
N HIS A 156 16.36 5.76 -4.15
CA HIS A 156 17.31 5.16 -5.07
C HIS A 156 16.62 4.75 -6.37
N PRO A 157 17.24 4.95 -7.54
CA PRO A 157 16.75 4.37 -8.76
C PRO A 157 16.76 2.83 -8.67
N PRO A 158 15.85 2.14 -9.37
CA PRO A 158 15.82 0.69 -9.38
C PRO A 158 17.17 0.12 -9.83
N ARG A 159 17.72 -0.80 -9.03
CA ARG A 159 18.97 -1.48 -9.35
C ARG A 159 18.77 -2.30 -10.62
N GLY A 160 19.47 -1.94 -11.70
CA GLY A 160 19.40 -2.65 -12.99
C GLY A 160 18.62 -1.94 -14.11
N ALA A 161 18.07 -0.74 -13.87
CA ALA A 161 17.60 0.10 -14.97
C ALA A 161 18.81 0.65 -15.76
N HIS A 162 19.31 -0.14 -16.70
CA HIS A 162 20.05 0.41 -17.83
C HIS A 162 19.22 1.57 -18.39
N GLN A 163 19.86 2.72 -18.56
CA GLN A 163 19.33 3.89 -19.24
C GLN A 163 18.66 3.44 -20.54
N ARG A 164 17.33 3.31 -20.54
CA ARG A 164 16.56 3.27 -21.76
C ARG A 164 16.33 4.73 -22.12
N SER A 165 17.26 5.22 -22.94
CA SER A 165 17.19 6.47 -23.70
C SER A 165 15.96 6.50 -24.59
#